data_AF-A0A1W0D641-F1
#
_entry.id   AF-A0A1W0D641-F1
#
_cell.length_a   1.000
_cell.length_b   1.000
_cell.length_c   1.000
_cell.angle_alpha   90.00
_cell.angle_beta   90.00
_cell.angle_gamma   90.00
#
_symmetry.space_group_name_H-M   'P 1'
#
loop_
_entity.id
_entity.type
_entity.pdbx_description
1 polymer ?
#
loop_
_entity_poly.entity_id
_entity_poly.type
_entity_poly.pdbx_seq_one_letter_code
_entity_poly.pdbx_strand_id
1 'polypeptide(L)'
;MLTDQQKLDVRRYAGYPLTANTQVDNARDFAYGWVSPGVWQTLYERLNNLSATEQSTLISVYLTNLATLEQAIVASVDNLDTEAAAVWVHNKSEVQDKSALFDQWRRRMCAFIGISPGPSLGSGGSRITRG
;
A
#
# COMPACT_ATOMS: atom_id res chain seq x y z
N MET A 1 -4.08 -16.40 -10.76
CA MET A 1 -3.55 -15.13 -11.31
C MET A 1 -4.26 -13.99 -10.60
N LEU A 2 -3.56 -12.90 -10.30
CA LEU A 2 -4.17 -11.72 -9.68
C LEU A 2 -5.17 -11.06 -10.63
N THR A 3 -6.28 -10.57 -10.07
CA THR A 3 -7.25 -9.75 -10.81
C THR A 3 -6.69 -8.34 -11.06
N ASP A 4 -7.25 -7.62 -12.03
CA ASP A 4 -6.82 -6.24 -12.31
C ASP A 4 -7.03 -5.32 -11.10
N GLN A 5 -8.11 -5.53 -10.34
CA GLN A 5 -8.36 -4.82 -9.10
C GLN A 5 -7.25 -5.09 -8.06
N GLN A 6 -6.83 -6.35 -7.88
CA GLN A 6 -5.75 -6.69 -6.96
C GLN A 6 -4.42 -6.06 -7.38
N LYS A 7 -4.12 -6.04 -8.69
CA LYS A 7 -2.91 -5.37 -9.20
C LYS A 7 -2.92 -3.87 -8.92
N LEU A 8 -4.08 -3.22 -9.13
CA LEU A 8 -4.28 -1.81 -8.80
C LEU A 8 -4.08 -1.55 -7.30
N ASP A 9 -4.70 -2.37 -6.44
CA ASP A 9 -4.59 -2.22 -4.98
C ASP A 9 -3.14 -2.39 -4.51
N VAL A 10 -2.38 -3.34 -5.06
CA VAL A 10 -0.96 -3.46 -4.76
C VAL A 10 -0.20 -2.19 -5.11
N ARG A 11 -0.42 -1.62 -6.31
CA ARG A 11 0.28 -0.40 -6.75
C ARG A 11 -0.03 0.79 -5.83
N ARG A 12 -1.32 0.99 -5.52
CA ARG A 12 -1.84 2.02 -4.62
C ARG A 12 -1.27 1.86 -3.21
N TYR A 13 -1.35 0.67 -2.65
CA TYR A 13 -0.82 0.38 -1.32
C TYR A 13 0.70 0.46 -1.29
N ALA A 14 1.42 0.18 -2.38
CA ALA A 14 2.85 0.40 -2.47
C ALA A 14 3.23 1.88 -2.62
N GLY A 15 2.26 2.79 -2.81
CA GLY A 15 2.48 4.24 -2.84
C GLY A 15 2.93 4.77 -4.20
N TYR A 16 2.67 4.01 -5.26
CA TYR A 16 2.88 4.44 -6.63
C TYR A 16 1.58 5.07 -7.17
N PRO A 17 1.70 6.09 -8.04
CA PRO A 17 0.53 6.76 -8.60
C PRO A 17 -0.30 5.81 -9.47
N LEU A 18 -1.53 6.20 -9.77
CA LEU A 18 -2.31 5.54 -10.81
C LEU A 18 -1.63 5.69 -12.18
N THR A 19 -1.81 4.71 -13.07
CA THR A 19 -1.24 4.73 -14.43
C THR A 19 -2.17 5.38 -15.45
N ALA A 20 -3.49 5.27 -15.23
CA ALA A 20 -4.53 5.65 -16.20
C ALA A 20 -4.23 5.09 -17.60
N ASN A 21 -4.12 5.96 -18.60
CA ASN A 21 -3.84 5.63 -19.99
C ASN A 21 -2.34 5.43 -20.30
N THR A 22 -1.47 5.50 -19.30
CA THR A 22 -0.03 5.23 -19.48
C THR A 22 0.20 3.73 -19.50
N GLN A 23 0.79 3.24 -20.59
CA GLN A 23 1.21 1.84 -20.68
C GLN A 23 2.32 1.56 -19.67
N VAL A 24 2.13 0.54 -18.84
CA VAL A 24 3.15 0.00 -17.94
C VAL A 24 3.57 -1.37 -18.44
N ASP A 25 4.88 -1.56 -18.55
CA ASP A 25 5.53 -2.80 -18.97
C ASP A 25 6.90 -2.94 -18.28
N ASN A 26 7.70 -3.93 -18.69
CA ASN A 26 9.00 -4.24 -18.09
C ASN A 26 10.05 -3.14 -18.26
N ALA A 27 9.84 -2.20 -19.19
CA ALA A 27 10.72 -1.06 -19.41
C ALA A 27 10.12 0.27 -18.92
N ARG A 28 8.79 0.32 -18.74
CA ARG A 28 8.02 1.55 -18.49
C ARG A 28 7.24 1.52 -17.18
N ASP A 29 7.88 1.03 -16.12
CA ASP A 29 7.35 1.11 -14.76
C ASP A 29 8.33 1.86 -13.85
N PHE A 30 7.85 2.93 -13.21
CA PHE A 30 8.62 3.61 -12.17
C PHE A 30 8.71 2.79 -10.88
N ALA A 31 7.87 1.75 -10.74
CA ALA A 31 7.97 0.77 -9.68
C ALA A 31 8.88 -0.38 -10.12
N TYR A 32 10.13 -0.37 -9.69
CA TYR A 32 11.08 -1.43 -9.94
C TYR A 32 12.01 -1.63 -8.74
N GLY A 33 12.66 -2.79 -8.70
CA GLY A 33 13.51 -3.18 -7.58
C GLY A 33 14.53 -4.23 -7.96
N TRP A 34 15.57 -4.30 -7.13
CA TRP A 34 16.59 -5.33 -7.21
C TRP A 34 16.12 -6.54 -6.42
N VAL A 35 15.80 -7.64 -7.12
CA VAL A 35 15.08 -8.79 -6.53
C VAL A 35 15.98 -10.00 -6.29
N SER A 36 17.11 -10.05 -6.99
CA SER A 36 18.14 -11.09 -6.89
C SER A 36 19.44 -10.51 -7.45
N PRO A 37 20.63 -10.96 -7.02
CA PRO A 37 21.91 -10.41 -7.51
C PRO A 37 21.96 -10.30 -9.05
N GLY A 38 22.16 -9.07 -9.55
CA GLY A 38 22.17 -8.76 -10.99
C GLY A 38 20.81 -8.70 -11.70
N VAL A 39 19.68 -8.96 -11.02
CA VAL A 39 18.35 -9.03 -11.63
C VAL A 39 17.45 -7.90 -11.13
N TRP A 40 17.07 -7.02 -12.05
CA TRP A 40 16.08 -5.97 -11.83
C TRP A 40 14.74 -6.39 -12.41
N GLN A 41 13.66 -6.15 -11.68
CA GLN A 41 12.30 -6.41 -12.16
C GLN A 41 11.38 -5.24 -11.80
N THR A 42 10.42 -4.97 -12.69
CA THR A 42 9.34 -4.02 -12.44
C THR A 42 8.24 -4.66 -11.59
N LEU A 43 7.42 -3.83 -10.94
CA LEU A 43 6.22 -4.29 -10.26
C LEU A 43 5.28 -5.00 -11.24
N TYR A 44 5.13 -4.48 -12.47
CA TYR A 44 4.40 -5.15 -13.54
C TYR A 44 4.88 -6.58 -13.77
N GLU A 45 6.18 -6.80 -13.98
CA GLU A 45 6.71 -8.14 -14.24
C GLU A 45 6.43 -9.07 -13.06
N ARG A 46 6.62 -8.59 -11.84
CA ARG A 46 6.40 -9.40 -10.64
C ARG A 46 4.95 -9.81 -10.49
N LEU A 47 4.01 -8.88 -10.59
CA LEU A 47 2.58 -9.16 -10.40
C LEU A 47 1.99 -10.08 -11.49
N ASN A 48 2.62 -10.15 -12.66
CA ASN A 48 2.19 -11.07 -13.72
C ASN A 48 2.84 -12.47 -13.61
N ASN A 49 3.94 -12.61 -12.87
CA ASN A 49 4.72 -13.85 -12.81
C ASN A 49 4.85 -14.47 -11.40
N LEU A 50 4.01 -14.07 -10.44
CA LEU A 50 3.98 -14.69 -9.11
C LEU A 50 3.58 -16.17 -9.18
N SER A 51 4.21 -17.01 -8.37
CA SER A 51 3.73 -18.38 -8.10
C SER A 51 2.38 -18.35 -7.37
N ALA A 52 1.64 -19.47 -7.41
CA ALA A 52 0.34 -19.58 -6.74
C ALA A 52 0.42 -19.30 -5.22
N THR A 53 1.49 -19.75 -4.56
CA THR A 53 1.70 -19.55 -3.12
C THR A 53 2.02 -18.10 -2.78
N GLU A 54 2.80 -17.42 -3.62
CA GLU A 54 3.08 -15.98 -3.44
C GLU A 54 1.81 -15.15 -3.67
N GLN A 55 1.01 -15.50 -4.68
CA GLN A 55 -0.29 -14.86 -4.91
C GLN A 55 -1.22 -15.03 -3.70
N SER A 56 -1.34 -16.24 -3.16
CA SER A 56 -2.16 -16.50 -1.97
C SER A 56 -1.68 -15.71 -0.76
N THR A 57 -0.37 -15.65 -0.52
CA THR A 57 0.20 -14.85 0.56
C THR A 57 -0.09 -13.35 0.37
N LEU A 58 0.11 -12.83 -0.85
CA LEU A 58 -0.16 -11.43 -1.17
C LEU A 58 -1.62 -11.05 -0.90
N ILE A 59 -2.55 -11.90 -1.32
CA ILE A 59 -3.98 -11.66 -1.12
C ILE A 59 -4.36 -11.78 0.35
N SER A 60 -4.17 -12.97 0.94
CA SER A 60 -4.73 -13.33 2.24
C SER A 60 -4.03 -12.63 3.40
N VAL A 61 -2.73 -12.36 3.29
CA VAL A 61 -1.96 -11.72 4.37
C VAL A 61 -1.92 -10.22 4.19
N TYR A 62 -1.68 -9.71 2.98
CA TYR A 62 -1.47 -8.28 2.78
C TYR A 62 -2.72 -7.56 2.32
N LEU A 63 -3.29 -7.90 1.17
CA LEU A 63 -4.41 -7.14 0.59
C LEU A 63 -5.66 -7.15 1.49
N THR A 64 -5.99 -8.30 2.09
CA THR A 64 -7.12 -8.40 3.02
C THR A 64 -6.92 -7.50 4.24
N ASN A 65 -5.78 -7.60 4.93
CA ASN A 65 -5.53 -6.81 6.13
C ASN A 65 -5.37 -5.31 5.83
N LEU A 66 -4.77 -4.94 4.70
CA LEU A 66 -4.66 -3.55 4.28
C LEU A 66 -6.03 -2.93 4.02
N ALA A 67 -6.94 -3.65 3.36
CA ALA A 67 -8.31 -3.18 3.16
C ALA A 67 -9.05 -2.99 4.50
N THR A 68 -8.88 -3.91 5.45
CA THR A 68 -9.46 -3.78 6.80
C THR A 68 -8.90 -2.57 7.55
N LEU A 69 -7.58 -2.37 7.52
CA LEU A 69 -6.93 -1.23 8.18
C LEU A 69 -7.36 0.11 7.57
N GLU A 70 -7.44 0.18 6.24
CA GLU A 70 -7.92 1.37 5.53
C GLU A 70 -9.37 1.71 5.92
N GLN A 71 -10.27 0.73 5.93
CA GLN A 71 -11.66 0.93 6.37
C GLN A 71 -11.74 1.35 7.84
N ALA A 72 -10.91 0.77 8.71
CA ALA A 72 -10.88 1.09 10.14
C ALA A 72 -10.43 2.53 10.43
N ILE A 73 -9.60 3.12 9.55
CA ILE A 73 -9.23 4.54 9.62
C ILE A 73 -10.43 5.42 9.26
N VAL A 74 -11.11 5.10 8.15
CA VAL A 74 -12.30 5.88 7.71
C VAL A 74 -13.44 5.77 8.73
N ALA A 75 -13.65 4.60 9.32
CA ALA A 75 -14.66 4.40 10.35
C ALA A 75 -14.39 5.18 11.65
N SER A 76 -13.14 5.63 11.89
CA SER A 76 -12.84 6.49 13.03
C SER A 76 -13.35 7.93 12.87
N VAL A 77 -13.89 8.31 11.71
CA VAL A 77 -14.49 9.65 11.49
C VAL A 77 -15.62 9.93 12.48
N ASP A 78 -16.45 8.95 12.80
CA ASP A 78 -17.57 9.10 13.74
C ASP A 78 -17.10 9.53 15.15
N ASN A 79 -15.83 9.27 15.48
CA ASN A 79 -15.23 9.58 16.78
C ASN A 79 -14.40 10.87 16.78
N LEU A 80 -14.22 11.54 15.63
CA LEU A 80 -13.38 12.75 15.54
C LEU A 80 -13.99 13.94 16.29
N ASP A 81 -15.32 14.05 16.30
CA ASP A 81 -16.04 15.21 16.87
C ASP A 81 -16.53 15.01 18.32
N THR A 82 -16.30 13.83 18.90
CA THR A 82 -16.83 13.47 20.23
C THR A 82 -15.71 13.43 21.28
N GLU A 83 -15.44 14.58 21.93
CA GLU A 83 -14.42 14.64 22.99
C GLU A 83 -14.80 13.85 24.26
N ALA A 84 -16.10 13.59 24.49
CA ALA A 84 -16.58 12.78 25.61
C ALA A 84 -17.97 12.18 25.32
N ALA A 85 -18.06 10.85 25.28
CA ALA A 85 -19.31 10.10 25.37
C ALA A 85 -19.24 9.15 26.57
N ALA A 86 -19.74 9.64 27.72
CA ALA A 86 -19.81 8.91 29.00
C ALA A 86 -18.46 8.33 29.50
N VAL A 87 -18.47 7.49 30.53
CA VAL A 87 -17.34 6.99 31.37
C VAL A 87 -16.14 6.38 30.61
N TRP A 88 -16.21 6.26 29.28
CA TRP A 88 -15.17 5.73 28.42
C TRP A 88 -14.21 6.82 27.95
N VAL A 89 -12.92 6.68 28.28
CA VAL A 89 -11.87 7.60 27.82
C VAL A 89 -11.57 7.31 26.35
N HIS A 90 -11.84 8.28 25.48
CA HIS A 90 -11.50 8.18 24.05
C HIS A 90 -9.98 8.17 23.83
N ASN A 91 -9.50 7.32 22.92
CA ASN A 91 -8.10 7.31 22.50
C ASN A 91 -7.86 8.44 21.49
N LYS A 92 -7.33 9.58 21.97
CA LYS A 92 -7.02 10.76 21.15
C LYS A 92 -6.02 10.49 20.03
N SER A 93 -5.22 9.42 20.10
CA SER A 93 -4.28 9.03 19.05
C SER A 93 -4.80 7.92 18.14
N GLU A 94 -6.05 7.49 18.24
CA GLU A 94 -6.58 6.32 17.52
C GLU A 94 -6.33 6.39 16.00
N VAL A 95 -6.68 7.51 15.37
CA VAL A 95 -6.49 7.70 13.92
C VAL A 95 -5.01 7.70 13.55
N GLN A 96 -4.16 8.32 14.37
CA GLN A 96 -2.72 8.36 14.18
C GLN A 96 -2.11 6.96 14.28
N ASP A 97 -2.48 6.19 15.30
CA ASP A 97 -1.98 4.84 15.55
C ASP A 97 -2.41 3.88 14.44
N LYS A 98 -3.67 3.95 14.00
CA LYS A 98 -4.17 3.16 12.87
C LYS A 98 -3.47 3.51 11.57
N SER A 99 -3.25 4.81 11.31
CA SER A 99 -2.54 5.27 10.11
C SER A 99 -1.08 4.80 10.10
N ALA A 100 -0.40 4.86 11.24
CA ALA A 100 0.97 4.36 11.39
C ALA A 100 1.04 2.84 11.18
N LEU A 101 0.08 2.09 11.72
CA LEU A 101 -0.03 0.65 11.49
C LEU A 101 -0.27 0.33 10.02
N PHE A 102 -1.16 1.06 9.36
CA PHE A 102 -1.43 0.91 7.93
C PHE A 102 -0.17 1.12 7.08
N ASP A 103 0.57 2.22 7.32
CA ASP A 103 1.83 2.48 6.60
C ASP A 103 2.91 1.43 6.89
N GLN A 104 2.97 0.90 8.12
CA GLN A 104 3.88 -0.20 8.44
C GLN A 104 3.56 -1.45 7.63
N TRP A 105 2.28 -1.83 7.54
CA TRP A 105 1.84 -3.00 6.76
C TRP A 105 2.10 -2.81 5.26
N ARG A 106 1.89 -1.60 4.73
CA ARG A 106 2.22 -1.27 3.33
C ARG A 106 3.70 -1.46 3.05
N ARG A 107 4.60 -1.01 3.94
CA ARG A 107 6.05 -1.22 3.82
C ARG A 107 6.43 -2.70 3.89
N ARG A 108 5.77 -3.49 4.74
CA ARG A 108 5.98 -4.95 4.81
C ARG A 108 5.56 -5.63 3.50
N MET A 109 4.45 -5.21 2.90
CA MET A 109 4.03 -5.69 1.57
C MET A 109 5.08 -5.34 0.50
N CYS A 110 5.57 -4.09 0.47
CA CYS A 110 6.66 -3.68 -0.42
C CYS A 110 7.89 -4.59 -0.28
N ALA A 111 8.31 -4.86 0.97
CA ALA A 111 9.44 -5.74 1.25
C ALA A 111 9.20 -7.19 0.78
N PHE A 112 8.00 -7.73 0.97
CA PHE A 112 7.62 -9.05 0.46
C PHE A 112 7.67 -9.12 -1.07
N ILE A 113 7.16 -8.09 -1.75
CA ILE A 113 7.20 -8.01 -3.21
C ILE A 113 8.64 -7.78 -3.69
N GLY A 114 9.53 -7.18 -2.89
CA GLY A 114 10.88 -6.81 -3.32
C GLY A 114 10.92 -5.53 -4.17
N ILE A 115 9.91 -4.67 -4.01
CA ILE A 115 9.83 -3.35 -4.64
C ILE A 115 9.86 -2.31 -3.53
N SER A 116 10.69 -1.28 -3.68
CA SER A 116 10.78 -0.23 -2.66
C SER A 116 9.46 0.52 -2.50
N PRO A 117 9.16 1.10 -1.32
CA PRO A 117 8.00 1.96 -1.17
C PRO A 117 8.04 3.14 -2.14
N GLY A 118 6.91 3.41 -2.80
CA GLY A 118 6.79 4.48 -3.78
C GLY A 118 6.82 5.88 -3.19
N PRO A 119 6.76 6.92 -4.05
CA PRO A 119 6.91 8.32 -3.66
C PRO A 119 5.94 8.80 -2.57
N SER A 120 4.75 8.20 -2.49
CA SER A 120 3.70 8.53 -1.50
C SER A 120 3.87 7.83 -0.15
N LEU A 121 4.79 6.88 -0.03
CA LEU A 121 5.11 6.14 1.21
C LEU A 121 6.52 6.43 1.73
N GLY A 122 7.46 6.85 0.87
CA GLY A 122 8.80 7.26 1.28
C GLY A 122 8.84 8.63 1.98
N SER A 123 10.05 9.12 2.24
CA SER A 123 10.32 10.49 2.75
C SER A 123 10.08 11.59 1.71
N GLY A 124 9.10 11.41 0.81
CA GLY A 124 8.68 12.40 -0.18
C GLY A 124 9.48 12.37 -1.48
N GLY A 125 8.92 11.73 -2.52
CA GLY A 125 9.23 12.04 -3.92
C GLY A 125 8.15 12.91 -4.57
N SER A 126 6.91 12.80 -4.09
CA SER A 126 5.76 13.59 -4.53
C SER A 126 5.32 14.49 -3.39
N ARG A 127 5.79 15.75 -3.39
CA ARG A 127 5.29 16.78 -2.47
C ARG A 127 4.25 17.61 -3.21
N ILE A 128 3.04 17.70 -2.68
CA ILE A 128 2.09 18.73 -3.12
C ILE A 128 2.63 20.06 -2.58
N THR A 129 3.36 20.79 -3.42
CA THR A 129 3.73 22.18 -3.15
C THR A 129 2.62 23.07 -3.68
N ARG A 130 2.17 24.04 -2.87
CA ARG A 130 1.36 25.14 -3.42
C ARG A 130 2.24 25.88 -4.42
N GLY A 131 1.82 25.92 -5.67
CA GLY A 131 2.41 26.79 -6.70
C GLY A 131 2.07 28.24 -6.45
#